data_AF-A0A256HDJ4-F1
#
_entry.id   AF-A0A256HDJ4-F1
#
_cell.length_a   1.000
_cell.length_b   1.000
_cell.length_c   1.000
_cell.angle_alpha   90.00
_cell.angle_beta   90.00
_cell.angle_gamma   90.00
#
_symmetry.space_group_name_H-M   'P 1'
#
loop_
_entity.id
_entity.type
_entity.pdbx_description
1 polymer ?
#
loop_
_entity_poly.entity_id
_entity_poly.type
_entity_poly.pdbx_seq_one_letter_code
_entity_poly.pdbx_strand_id
1 'polypeptide(L)'
;MTRTWPVAGFLFGVIWVFVQGPPLGPEPLVGSLLIGLAVGFPTAFVFRRLYGETVDLPRSIRAVPYALWYVLTFVREAIVASLDVTYRVLAPSRPTDSEVILIPLRVQTDLGVTTIANSITMTPGSLTLNYDPEENALYVHVIDGSDPEDVVDPIRDWESYALVIFDEELSPSDPAPDFAVYPPDRTHPALKQAAPEAGEETATDRPTEEATGGDGDGR
;
A
#
# COMPACT_ATOMS: atom_id res chain seq x y z
N MET A 1 1.57 13.39 25.05
CA MET A 1 2.16 14.28 24.03
C MET A 1 3.56 14.72 24.40
N THR A 2 4.56 14.08 23.79
CA THR A 2 5.98 14.50 23.86
C THR A 2 6.32 15.18 22.54
N ARG A 3 7.23 16.16 22.53
CA ARG A 3 7.72 16.72 21.25
C ARG A 3 8.37 15.60 20.43
N THR A 4 8.21 15.63 19.11
CA THR A 4 8.71 14.59 18.22
C THR A 4 10.22 14.63 18.02
N TRP A 5 10.79 15.84 17.94
CA TRP A 5 12.21 16.02 17.61
C TRP A 5 13.21 15.38 18.59
N PRO A 6 12.99 15.31 19.93
CA PRO A 6 13.90 14.60 20.82
C PRO A 6 13.82 13.08 20.63
N VAL A 7 12.62 12.55 20.37
CA VAL A 7 12.42 11.13 20.08
C VAL A 7 13.11 10.77 18.76
N ALA A 8 12.91 11.58 17.73
CA ALA A 8 13.58 11.43 16.44
C ALA A 8 15.11 11.53 16.56
N GLY A 9 15.63 12.48 17.35
CA GLY A 9 17.08 12.62 17.59
C GLY A 9 17.67 11.42 18.33
N PHE A 10 16.94 10.88 19.31
CA PHE A 10 17.35 9.65 20.00
C PHE A 10 17.32 8.43 19.07
N LEU A 11 16.23 8.24 18.32
CA LEU A 11 16.10 7.16 17.33
C LEU A 11 17.19 7.24 16.27
N PHE A 12 17.52 8.44 15.79
CA PHE A 12 18.65 8.65 14.88
C PHE A 12 19.96 8.15 15.49
N GLY A 13 20.25 8.47 16.75
CA GLY A 13 21.44 7.98 17.44
C GLY A 13 21.49 6.45 17.55
N VAL A 14 20.34 5.81 17.81
CA VAL A 14 20.23 4.34 17.83
C VAL A 14 20.50 3.78 16.43
N ILE A 15 19.83 4.31 15.40
CA ILE A 15 20.04 3.88 14.00
C ILE A 15 21.49 4.07 13.56
N TRP A 16 22.13 5.17 13.98
CA TRP A 16 23.53 5.45 13.69
C TRP A 16 24.46 4.34 14.18
N VAL A 17 24.22 3.80 15.38
CA VAL A 17 24.99 2.67 15.92
C VAL A 17 24.81 1.43 15.04
N PHE A 18 23.58 1.12 14.63
CA PHE A 18 23.32 -0.01 13.72
C PHE A 18 24.02 0.16 12.37
N VAL A 19 24.01 1.38 11.82
CA VAL A 19 24.66 1.69 10.53
C VAL A 19 26.19 1.62 10.63
N GLN A 20 26.77 2.13 11.72
CA GLN A 20 28.22 2.14 11.90
C GLN A 20 28.78 0.76 12.23
N GLY A 21 27.96 -0.11 12.84
CA GLY A 21 28.32 -1.49 13.17
C GLY A 21 29.56 -1.61 14.06
N PRO A 22 29.68 -0.87 15.18
CA PRO A 22 30.85 -0.95 16.04
C PRO A 22 30.98 -2.35 16.66
N PRO A 23 32.21 -2.76 17.04
CA PRO A 23 32.41 -3.96 17.85
C PRO A 23 31.55 -3.92 19.12
N LEU A 24 31.08 -5.09 19.58
CA LEU A 24 30.17 -5.24 20.73
C LEU A 24 30.81 -4.93 22.10
N GLY A 25 31.88 -4.14 22.14
CA GLY A 25 32.45 -3.60 23.37
C GLY A 25 31.66 -2.38 23.87
N PRO A 26 31.56 -2.17 25.19
CA PRO A 26 30.83 -1.03 25.75
C PRO A 26 31.40 0.31 25.30
N GLU A 27 32.72 0.42 25.18
CA GLU A 27 33.43 1.64 24.76
C GLU A 27 33.09 2.05 23.30
N PRO A 28 33.30 1.19 22.28
CA PRO A 28 32.89 1.50 20.90
C PRO A 28 31.39 1.82 20.74
N LEU A 29 30.53 1.11 21.48
CA LEU A 29 29.08 1.28 21.40
C LEU A 29 28.64 2.65 21.93
N VAL A 30 29.12 3.02 23.11
CA VAL A 30 28.81 4.32 23.73
C VAL A 30 29.37 5.45 22.90
N GLY A 31 30.62 5.35 22.41
CA GLY A 31 31.21 6.36 21.55
C GLY A 31 30.38 6.60 20.28
N SER A 32 29.96 5.52 19.62
CA SER A 32 29.14 5.59 18.41
C SER A 32 27.75 6.19 18.67
N LEU A 33 27.12 5.82 19.80
CA LEU A 33 25.84 6.37 20.21
C LEU A 33 25.96 7.87 20.51
N LEU A 34 27.01 8.30 21.22
CA LEU A 34 27.23 9.71 21.54
C LEU A 34 27.42 10.56 20.27
N ILE A 35 28.20 10.07 19.31
CA ILE A 35 28.34 10.72 17.99
C ILE A 35 26.99 10.78 17.28
N GLY A 36 26.28 9.66 17.25
CA GLY A 36 24.94 9.57 16.65
C GLY A 36 23.95 10.56 17.28
N LEU A 37 23.94 10.71 18.60
CA LEU A 37 23.10 11.68 19.31
C LEU A 37 23.55 13.12 19.06
N ALA A 38 24.85 13.38 19.05
CA ALA A 38 25.41 14.70 18.78
C ALA A 38 25.06 15.21 17.38
N VAL A 39 24.95 14.31 16.39
CA VAL A 39 24.48 14.64 15.03
C VAL A 39 22.94 14.60 14.94
N GLY A 40 22.32 13.63 15.61
CA GLY A 40 20.90 13.34 15.53
C GLY A 40 20.03 14.43 16.12
N PHE A 41 20.37 14.99 17.29
CA PHE A 41 19.57 16.07 17.89
C PHE A 41 19.56 17.36 17.07
N PRO A 42 20.69 17.90 16.59
CA PRO A 42 20.68 19.05 15.69
C PRO A 42 19.91 18.78 14.40
N THR A 43 20.12 17.61 13.79
CA THR A 43 19.42 17.22 12.57
C THR A 43 17.92 17.15 12.80
N ALA A 44 17.47 16.44 13.84
CA ALA A 44 16.05 16.35 14.20
C ALA A 44 15.45 17.71 14.56
N PHE A 45 16.23 18.62 15.16
CA PHE A 45 15.78 19.97 15.45
C PHE A 45 15.59 20.82 14.18
N VAL A 46 16.54 20.77 13.24
CA VAL A 46 16.45 21.48 11.95
C VAL A 46 15.26 20.98 11.14
N PHE A 47 15.08 19.66 11.06
CA PHE A 47 14.01 19.04 10.29
C PHE A 47 12.71 18.83 11.08
N ARG A 48 12.57 19.40 12.28
CA ARG A 48 11.38 19.22 13.13
C ARG A 48 10.06 19.64 12.47
N ARG A 49 10.12 20.51 11.44
CA ARG A 49 8.95 20.99 10.71
C ARG A 49 8.44 20.00 9.66
N LEU A 50 9.24 19.00 9.28
CA LEU A 50 8.84 17.98 8.31
C LEU A 50 7.95 16.89 8.92
N TYR A 51 7.94 16.77 10.25
CA TYR A 51 7.17 15.76 10.97
C TYR A 51 6.17 16.43 11.91
N GLY A 52 5.14 15.69 12.34
CA GLY A 52 4.15 16.18 13.31
C GLY A 52 4.80 16.73 14.58
N GLU A 53 4.24 17.78 15.17
CA GLU A 53 4.85 18.51 16.29
C GLU A 53 4.90 17.70 17.59
N THR A 54 4.00 16.73 17.74
CA THR A 54 3.86 15.87 18.91
C THR A 54 3.69 14.41 18.55
N VAL A 55 4.28 13.54 19.36
CA VAL A 55 4.04 12.09 19.33
C VAL A 55 3.53 11.65 20.69
N ASP A 56 2.52 10.79 20.68
CA ASP A 56 2.00 10.13 21.87
C ASP A 56 2.73 8.81 22.13
N LEU A 57 3.88 8.90 22.81
CA LEU A 57 4.71 7.76 23.19
C LEU A 57 3.94 6.53 23.74
N PRO A 58 3.02 6.66 24.71
CA PRO A 58 2.29 5.49 25.23
C PRO A 58 1.37 4.85 24.17
N ARG A 59 0.83 5.65 23.25
CA ARG A 59 0.01 5.17 22.13
C ARG A 59 0.88 4.49 21.08
N SER A 60 2.03 5.07 20.72
CA SER A 60 2.98 4.44 19.81
C SER A 60 3.48 3.09 20.33
N ILE A 61 3.72 2.96 21.64
CA ILE A 61 4.11 1.68 22.26
C ILE A 61 2.97 0.65 22.14
N ARG A 62 1.70 1.07 22.27
CA ARG A 62 0.54 0.19 22.08
C ARG A 62 0.38 -0.29 20.64
N ALA A 63 0.83 0.50 19.67
CA ALA A 63 0.84 0.14 18.25
C ALA A 63 1.96 -0.86 17.89
N VAL A 64 3.05 -0.95 18.66
CA VAL A 64 4.18 -1.86 18.39
C VAL A 64 3.79 -3.31 18.11
N PRO A 65 2.94 -4.00 18.93
CA PRO A 65 2.54 -5.36 18.63
C PRO A 65 1.76 -5.47 17.31
N TYR A 66 0.90 -4.50 16.99
CA TYR A 66 0.15 -4.48 15.72
C TYR A 66 1.07 -4.23 14.53
N ALA A 67 2.07 -3.36 14.67
CA ALA A 67 3.11 -3.16 13.66
C ALA A 67 3.93 -4.43 13.43
N LEU A 68 4.25 -5.18 14.49
CA LEU A 68 4.93 -6.47 14.37
C LEU A 68 4.05 -7.49 13.64
N TRP A 69 2.77 -7.61 13.99
CA TRP A 69 1.82 -8.49 13.30
C TRP A 69 1.65 -8.10 11.83
N TYR A 70 1.51 -6.81 11.53
CA TYR A 70 1.48 -6.29 10.16
C TYR A 70 2.69 -6.79 9.38
N VAL A 71 3.91 -6.57 9.90
CA VAL A 71 5.15 -6.95 9.22
C VAL A 71 5.24 -8.47 9.03
N LEU A 72 4.85 -9.26 10.04
CA LEU A 72 4.87 -10.72 9.93
C LEU A 72 3.88 -11.24 8.88
N THR A 73 2.64 -10.73 8.87
CA THR A 73 1.63 -11.09 7.87
C THR A 73 2.06 -10.64 6.48
N PHE A 74 2.58 -9.42 6.34
CA PHE A 74 3.11 -8.91 5.08
C PHE A 74 4.27 -9.77 4.55
N VAL A 75 5.26 -10.11 5.39
CA VAL A 75 6.39 -10.95 4.98
C VAL A 75 5.93 -12.34 4.56
N ARG A 76 4.97 -12.93 5.29
CA ARG A 76 4.37 -14.21 4.90
C ARG A 76 3.75 -14.10 3.50
N GLU A 77 2.94 -13.07 3.26
CA GLU A 77 2.27 -12.89 1.98
C GLU A 77 3.25 -12.62 0.84
N ALA A 78 4.23 -11.76 1.05
CA ALA A 78 5.29 -11.50 0.09
C ALA A 78 6.05 -12.77 -0.31
N ILE A 79 6.30 -13.68 0.64
CA ILE A 79 6.93 -14.98 0.35
C ILE A 79 5.99 -15.88 -0.45
N VAL A 80 4.72 -16.02 -0.04
CA VAL A 80 3.73 -16.85 -0.73
C VAL A 80 3.54 -16.37 -2.17
N ALA A 81 3.31 -15.08 -2.37
CA ALA A 81 3.17 -14.44 -3.67
C ALA A 81 4.45 -14.58 -4.52
N SER A 82 5.65 -14.45 -3.93
CA SER A 82 6.91 -14.71 -4.65
C SER A 82 6.99 -16.15 -5.18
N LEU A 83 6.57 -17.13 -4.37
CA LEU A 83 6.57 -18.54 -4.76
C LEU A 83 5.54 -18.83 -5.85
N ASP A 84 4.35 -18.23 -5.75
CA ASP A 84 3.29 -18.34 -6.76
C ASP A 84 3.75 -17.77 -8.11
N VAL A 85 4.29 -16.55 -8.13
CA VAL A 85 4.86 -15.94 -9.34
C VAL A 85 6.00 -16.80 -9.90
N THR A 86 6.88 -17.32 -9.04
CA THR A 86 7.97 -18.21 -9.47
C THR A 86 7.42 -19.49 -10.12
N TYR A 87 6.39 -20.10 -9.54
CA TYR A 87 5.76 -21.30 -10.08
C TYR A 87 5.17 -21.05 -11.47
N ARG A 88 4.49 -19.92 -11.66
CA ARG A 88 3.89 -19.52 -12.95
C ARG A 88 4.93 -19.33 -14.05
N VAL A 89 6.09 -18.75 -13.69
CA VAL A 89 7.20 -18.57 -14.62
C VAL A 89 7.82 -19.91 -15.01
N LEU A 90 7.98 -20.85 -14.05
CA LEU A 90 8.59 -22.16 -14.31
C LEU A 90 7.66 -23.16 -15.00
N ALA A 91 6.34 -23.04 -14.79
CA ALA A 91 5.32 -23.90 -15.38
C ALA A 91 4.25 -23.03 -16.08
N PRO A 92 4.52 -22.53 -17.30
CA PRO A 92 3.65 -21.59 -18.02
C PRO A 92 2.42 -22.29 -18.65
N SER A 93 1.71 -23.10 -17.88
CA SER A 93 0.62 -23.95 -18.36
C SER A 93 -0.78 -23.34 -18.16
N ARG A 94 -0.89 -22.17 -17.50
CA ARG A 94 -2.18 -21.49 -17.30
C ARG A 94 -2.21 -20.11 -17.97
N PRO A 95 -3.29 -19.77 -18.70
CA PRO A 95 -3.58 -18.38 -19.04
C PRO A 95 -3.61 -17.55 -17.76
N THR A 96 -3.10 -16.34 -17.83
CA THR A 96 -3.05 -15.42 -16.70
C THR A 96 -4.06 -14.32 -17.00
N ASP A 97 -5.16 -14.30 -16.25
CA ASP A 97 -6.25 -13.37 -16.46
C ASP A 97 -6.03 -12.13 -15.59
N SER A 98 -5.36 -11.13 -16.18
CA SER A 98 -5.03 -9.90 -15.46
C SER A 98 -6.26 -9.03 -15.29
N GLU A 99 -6.44 -8.45 -14.12
CA GLU A 99 -7.60 -7.64 -13.78
C GLU A 99 -7.22 -6.37 -13.02
N VAL A 100 -8.16 -5.44 -12.91
CA VAL A 100 -8.02 -4.25 -12.06
C VAL A 100 -9.13 -4.27 -11.01
N ILE A 101 -8.73 -4.30 -9.75
CA ILE A 101 -9.61 -4.33 -8.59
C ILE A 101 -9.63 -2.93 -7.95
N LEU A 102 -10.82 -2.39 -7.73
CA LEU A 102 -11.05 -1.19 -6.92
C LEU A 102 -11.32 -1.62 -5.47
N ILE A 103 -10.46 -1.19 -4.55
CA ILE A 103 -10.50 -1.57 -3.13
C ILE A 103 -10.72 -0.30 -2.29
N PRO A 104 -11.94 -0.04 -1.80
CA PRO A 104 -12.18 1.06 -0.87
C PRO A 104 -11.56 0.76 0.50
N LEU A 105 -10.95 1.76 1.11
CA LEU A 105 -10.21 1.66 2.36
C LEU A 105 -11.01 2.20 3.55
N ARG A 106 -10.78 1.61 4.72
CA ARG A 106 -11.17 2.09 6.06
C ARG A 106 -10.15 3.07 6.64
N VAL A 107 -8.88 2.90 6.27
CA VAL A 107 -7.78 3.77 6.68
C VAL A 107 -7.87 5.09 5.89
N GLN A 108 -7.77 6.23 6.58
CA GLN A 108 -7.93 7.57 5.99
C GLN A 108 -6.66 8.42 6.07
N THR A 109 -5.74 8.11 6.98
CA THR A 109 -4.49 8.86 7.09
C THR A 109 -3.60 8.63 5.86
N ASP A 110 -2.98 9.70 5.36
CA ASP A 110 -2.05 9.63 4.22
C ASP A 110 -0.96 8.56 4.42
N LEU A 111 -0.41 8.45 5.63
CA LEU A 111 0.60 7.44 5.96
C LEU A 111 0.02 6.02 5.95
N GLY A 112 -1.19 5.83 6.43
CA GLY A 112 -1.85 4.53 6.42
C GLY A 112 -2.19 4.07 5.02
N VAL A 113 -2.83 4.93 4.22
CA VAL A 113 -3.13 4.67 2.79
C VAL A 113 -1.84 4.36 2.03
N THR A 114 -0.80 5.19 2.22
CA THR A 114 0.52 4.98 1.59
C THR A 114 1.16 3.65 2.01
N THR A 115 1.01 3.25 3.27
CA THR A 115 1.57 1.99 3.77
C THR A 115 0.89 0.80 3.12
N ILE A 116 -0.45 0.81 3.03
CA ILE A 116 -1.21 -0.25 2.34
C ILE A 116 -0.86 -0.31 0.85
N ALA A 117 -0.86 0.83 0.16
CA ALA A 117 -0.51 0.92 -1.27
C ALA A 117 0.90 0.35 -1.58
N ASN A 118 1.87 0.68 -0.73
CA ASN A 118 3.23 0.13 -0.87
C ASN A 118 3.28 -1.37 -0.56
N SER A 119 2.55 -1.84 0.46
CA SER A 119 2.48 -3.28 0.77
C SER A 119 1.85 -4.09 -0.37
N ILE A 120 0.82 -3.57 -1.02
CA ILE A 120 0.26 -4.17 -2.24
C ILE A 120 1.35 -4.24 -3.32
N THR A 121 1.96 -3.11 -3.65
CA THR A 121 2.98 -3.03 -4.71
C THR A 121 4.21 -3.90 -4.46
N MET A 122 4.57 -4.13 -3.19
CA MET A 122 5.67 -5.02 -2.82
C MET A 122 5.29 -6.50 -2.84
N THR A 123 4.01 -6.84 -2.93
CA THR A 123 3.51 -8.22 -3.01
C THR A 123 3.52 -8.67 -4.48
N PRO A 124 4.42 -9.58 -4.90
CA PRO A 124 4.56 -9.95 -6.30
C PRO A 124 3.26 -10.42 -6.93
N GLY A 125 2.97 -9.96 -8.15
CA GLY A 125 1.71 -10.27 -8.83
C GLY A 125 0.59 -9.26 -8.59
N SER A 126 0.83 -8.21 -7.79
CA SER A 126 -0.07 -7.06 -7.66
C SER A 126 0.68 -5.73 -7.77
N LEU A 127 -0.03 -4.65 -8.11
CA LEU A 127 0.50 -3.31 -8.26
C LEU A 127 -0.59 -2.28 -7.95
N THR A 128 -0.31 -1.31 -7.09
CA THR A 128 -1.21 -0.16 -6.93
C THR A 128 -1.02 0.82 -8.09
N LEU A 129 -2.08 1.09 -8.84
CA LEU A 129 -2.10 2.00 -9.98
C LEU A 129 -2.34 3.46 -9.57
N ASN A 130 -3.35 3.67 -8.73
CA ASN A 130 -3.78 5.00 -8.29
C ASN A 130 -4.54 4.95 -6.97
N TYR A 131 -4.55 6.08 -6.26
CA TYR A 131 -5.42 6.34 -5.11
C TYR A 131 -6.45 7.40 -5.50
N ASP A 132 -7.72 7.13 -5.21
CA ASP A 132 -8.81 8.08 -5.33
C ASP A 132 -9.10 8.70 -3.96
N PRO A 133 -8.80 10.00 -3.76
CA PRO A 133 -9.05 10.67 -2.49
C PRO A 133 -10.54 11.00 -2.27
N GLU A 134 -11.37 11.08 -3.31
CA GLU A 134 -12.81 11.38 -3.15
C GLU A 134 -13.53 10.16 -2.57
N GLU A 135 -13.13 8.97 -3.01
CA GLU A 135 -13.77 7.70 -2.66
C GLU A 135 -12.97 6.85 -1.67
N ASN A 136 -11.82 7.37 -1.23
CA ASN A 136 -10.85 6.70 -0.38
C ASN A 136 -10.55 5.26 -0.86
N ALA A 137 -10.24 5.10 -2.15
CA ALA A 137 -10.11 3.80 -2.79
C ALA A 137 -8.79 3.62 -3.56
N LEU A 138 -8.26 2.40 -3.58
CA LEU A 138 -7.10 2.02 -4.38
C LEU A 138 -7.51 1.27 -5.64
N TYR A 139 -6.96 1.68 -6.78
CA TYR A 139 -6.98 0.90 -8.00
C TYR A 139 -5.77 -0.03 -7.99
N VAL A 140 -6.01 -1.34 -7.98
CA VAL A 140 -4.97 -2.37 -7.89
C VAL A 140 -5.02 -3.23 -9.14
N HIS A 141 -3.91 -3.29 -9.86
CA HIS A 141 -3.73 -4.24 -10.94
C HIS A 141 -3.20 -5.56 -10.39
N VAL A 142 -3.77 -6.68 -10.82
CA VAL A 142 -3.32 -8.03 -10.46
C VAL A 142 -2.96 -8.79 -11.72
N ILE A 143 -1.90 -9.59 -11.62
CA ILE A 143 -1.48 -10.45 -12.71
C ILE A 143 -2.51 -11.54 -12.96
N ASP A 144 -3.16 -12.06 -11.91
CA ASP A 144 -4.22 -13.07 -11.97
C ASP A 144 -5.35 -12.69 -11.01
N GLY A 145 -6.48 -12.31 -11.59
CA GLY A 145 -7.72 -11.99 -10.90
C GLY A 145 -8.72 -13.15 -10.88
N SER A 146 -8.30 -14.40 -11.13
CA SER A 146 -9.23 -15.54 -11.13
C SER A 146 -9.94 -15.74 -9.79
N ASP A 147 -9.32 -15.35 -8.69
CA ASP A 147 -9.93 -15.21 -7.36
C ASP A 147 -9.57 -13.85 -6.74
N PRO A 148 -10.41 -12.82 -6.90
CA PRO A 148 -10.15 -11.50 -6.33
C PRO A 148 -10.09 -11.49 -4.80
N GLU A 149 -10.75 -12.43 -4.13
CA GLU A 149 -10.79 -12.50 -2.67
C GLU A 149 -9.43 -12.87 -2.09
N ASP A 150 -8.70 -13.78 -2.75
CA ASP A 150 -7.33 -14.16 -2.37
C ASP A 150 -6.38 -12.94 -2.37
N VAL A 151 -6.67 -11.91 -3.16
CA VAL A 151 -5.91 -10.65 -3.19
C VAL A 151 -6.40 -9.68 -2.11
N VAL A 152 -7.72 -9.59 -1.91
CA VAL A 152 -8.33 -8.60 -1.01
C VAL A 152 -8.18 -8.99 0.46
N ASP A 153 -8.28 -10.27 0.80
CA ASP A 153 -8.23 -10.77 2.18
C ASP A 153 -6.93 -10.35 2.93
N PRO A 154 -5.71 -10.55 2.37
CA PRO A 154 -4.49 -10.08 3.00
C PRO A 154 -4.45 -8.55 3.18
N ILE A 155 -5.05 -7.81 2.25
CA ILE A 155 -5.15 -6.34 2.33
C ILE A 155 -6.07 -5.94 3.49
N ARG A 156 -7.18 -6.66 3.73
CA ARG A 156 -8.08 -6.43 4.87
C ARG A 156 -7.43 -6.75 6.21
N ASP A 157 -6.56 -7.76 6.26
CA ASP A 157 -5.74 -8.05 7.44
C ASP A 157 -4.77 -6.90 7.73
N TRP A 158 -4.03 -6.43 6.72
CA TRP A 158 -3.11 -5.29 6.85
C TRP A 158 -3.84 -4.03 7.29
N GLU A 159 -4.98 -3.75 6.69
CA GLU A 159 -5.83 -2.63 7.03
C GLU A 159 -6.27 -2.68 8.49
N SER A 160 -6.66 -3.86 9.00
CA SER A 160 -7.06 -4.05 10.40
C SER A 160 -5.93 -3.72 11.37
N TYR A 161 -4.68 -4.05 11.04
CA TYR A 161 -3.52 -3.61 11.84
C TYR A 161 -3.24 -2.12 11.66
N ALA A 162 -3.35 -1.61 10.43
CA ALA A 162 -3.08 -0.21 10.09
C ALA A 162 -4.01 0.76 10.82
N LEU A 163 -5.29 0.40 10.99
CA LEU A 163 -6.25 1.18 11.78
C LEU A 163 -5.72 1.49 13.19
N VAL A 164 -5.08 0.52 13.84
CA VAL A 164 -4.50 0.68 15.18
C VAL A 164 -3.14 1.39 15.15
N ILE A 165 -2.32 1.12 14.13
CA ILE A 165 -0.97 1.69 14.00
C ILE A 165 -1.03 3.20 13.75
N PHE A 166 -1.96 3.64 12.90
CA PHE A 166 -2.09 5.03 12.48
C PHE A 166 -3.13 5.83 13.28
N ASP A 167 -3.71 5.24 14.33
CA ASP A 167 -4.70 5.87 15.22
C ASP A 167 -5.92 6.39 14.43
N GLU A 168 -6.45 5.53 13.57
CA GLU A 168 -7.63 5.81 12.75
C GLU A 168 -8.91 5.85 13.61
N GLU A 169 -9.95 6.53 13.10
CA GLU A 169 -11.24 6.61 13.80
C GLU A 169 -11.98 5.26 13.81
N LEU A 170 -11.82 4.48 12.75
CA LEU A 170 -12.41 3.15 12.62
C LEU A 170 -11.58 2.10 13.36
N SER A 171 -12.29 1.08 13.86
CA SER A 171 -11.72 -0.05 14.58
C SER A 171 -11.66 -1.31 13.69
N PRO A 172 -10.81 -2.30 14.02
CA PRO A 172 -10.75 -3.56 13.27
C PRO A 172 -12.07 -4.33 13.19
N SER A 173 -12.98 -4.09 14.14
CA SER A 173 -14.32 -4.69 14.18
C SER A 173 -15.33 -4.03 13.24
N ASP A 174 -15.02 -2.86 12.68
CA ASP A 174 -15.90 -2.18 11.75
C ASP A 174 -15.84 -2.88 10.38
N PRO A 175 -17.01 -3.07 9.72
CA PRO A 175 -17.10 -3.82 8.48
C PRO A 175 -16.28 -3.13 7.38
N ALA A 176 -15.51 -3.93 6.63
CA ALA A 176 -14.80 -3.43 5.47
C ALA A 176 -15.79 -3.16 4.32
N PRO A 177 -15.61 -2.06 3.56
CA PRO A 177 -16.35 -1.83 2.33
C PRO A 177 -16.10 -2.95 1.32
N ASP A 178 -17.09 -3.19 0.46
CA ASP A 178 -16.97 -4.16 -0.62
C ASP A 178 -16.04 -3.66 -1.73
N PHE A 179 -15.30 -4.55 -2.37
CA PHE A 179 -14.41 -4.20 -3.50
C PHE A 179 -15.15 -4.39 -4.83
N ALA A 180 -14.61 -3.87 -5.93
CA ALA A 180 -15.18 -4.08 -7.27
C ALA A 180 -14.10 -4.46 -8.26
N VAL A 181 -14.46 -5.17 -9.33
CA VAL A 181 -13.51 -5.53 -10.38
C VAL A 181 -13.86 -4.88 -11.72
N TYR A 182 -12.84 -4.45 -12.45
CA TYR A 182 -12.91 -3.58 -13.63
C TYR A 182 -12.40 -4.28 -14.90
N PRO A 183 -13.07 -4.15 -16.07
CA PRO A 183 -14.27 -3.34 -16.32
C PRO A 183 -15.54 -3.93 -15.68
N PRO A 184 -16.48 -3.12 -15.20
CA PRO A 184 -17.68 -3.59 -14.50
C PRO A 184 -18.70 -4.17 -15.49
N ASP A 185 -18.39 -5.30 -16.09
CA ASP A 185 -19.34 -6.06 -16.88
C ASP A 185 -20.25 -6.83 -15.90
N ARG A 186 -21.29 -6.12 -15.43
CA ARG A 186 -22.39 -6.49 -14.52
C ARG A 186 -22.27 -5.91 -13.10
N THR A 187 -22.76 -4.67 -12.97
CA THR A 187 -23.43 -4.14 -11.76
C THR A 187 -22.75 -4.47 -10.43
N HIS A 188 -21.61 -3.83 -10.14
CA HIS A 188 -21.11 -3.75 -8.76
C HIS A 188 -21.57 -2.43 -8.11
N PRO A 189 -22.26 -2.46 -6.95
CA PRO A 189 -22.77 -1.26 -6.28
C PRO A 189 -21.68 -0.33 -5.74
N ALA A 190 -20.44 -0.80 -5.57
CA ALA A 190 -19.32 0.04 -5.10
C ALA A 190 -19.08 1.26 -6.01
N LEU A 191 -19.37 1.16 -7.31
CA LEU A 191 -19.23 2.28 -8.25
C LEU A 191 -20.32 3.36 -8.09
N LYS A 192 -21.49 3.03 -7.50
CA LYS A 192 -22.53 4.03 -7.23
C LYS A 192 -22.23 4.88 -6.00
N GLN A 193 -21.40 4.37 -5.08
CA GLN A 193 -20.82 5.18 -4.03
C GLN A 193 -19.64 5.97 -4.59
N ALA A 194 -18.86 5.37 -5.50
CA ALA A 194 -17.63 5.92 -6.08
C ALA A 194 -17.77 7.05 -7.14
N ALA A 195 -18.99 7.39 -7.56
CA ALA A 195 -19.20 8.33 -8.65
C ALA A 195 -20.60 8.97 -8.58
N PRO A 196 -20.81 10.01 -7.77
CA PRO A 196 -21.91 10.92 -7.98
C PRO A 196 -21.49 11.91 -9.07
N GLU A 197 -22.04 11.72 -10.28
CA GLU A 197 -22.07 12.71 -11.38
C GLU A 197 -20.83 12.82 -12.29
N ALA A 198 -20.45 11.73 -12.95
CA ALA A 198 -19.90 11.87 -14.31
C ALA A 198 -21.07 12.18 -15.26
N GLY A 199 -21.20 13.47 -15.60
CA GLY A 199 -22.26 13.97 -16.48
C GLY A 199 -22.34 13.25 -17.83
N GLU A 200 -23.56 13.22 -18.37
CA GLU A 200 -23.86 12.79 -19.73
C GLU A 200 -23.05 13.60 -20.77
N GLU A 201 -21.86 13.15 -21.14
CA GLU A 201 -21.22 13.57 -22.40
C GLU A 201 -21.38 12.47 -23.46
N THR A 202 -22.58 12.49 -24.01
CA THR A 202 -22.88 12.41 -25.45
C THR A 202 -22.08 11.41 -26.29
N ALA A 203 -22.75 10.31 -26.63
CA ALA A 203 -22.47 9.52 -27.81
C ALA A 203 -22.30 10.42 -29.05
N THR A 204 -21.14 10.37 -29.71
CA THR A 204 -21.01 10.83 -31.10
C THR A 204 -20.02 9.92 -31.84
N ASP A 205 -20.62 8.98 -32.56
CA ASP A 205 -20.29 8.62 -33.95
C ASP A 205 -18.84 8.19 -34.26
N ARG A 206 -18.58 6.87 -34.22
CA ARG A 206 -17.50 6.26 -35.02
C ARG A 206 -18.12 5.74 -36.32
N PRO A 207 -17.71 6.21 -37.51
CA PRO A 207 -18.20 5.65 -38.75
C PRO A 207 -17.70 4.22 -38.97
N THR A 208 -18.64 3.33 -39.27
CA THR A 208 -18.43 1.97 -39.74
C THR A 208 -17.76 1.99 -41.13
N GLU A 209 -16.50 1.56 -41.26
CA GLU A 209 -15.94 1.18 -42.55
C GLU A 209 -16.35 -0.27 -42.86
N GLU A 210 -17.49 -0.42 -43.52
CA GLU A 210 -17.75 -1.55 -44.41
C GLU A 210 -17.18 -1.21 -45.80
N ALA A 211 -16.19 -1.99 -46.26
CA ALA A 211 -15.86 -2.07 -47.67
C ALA A 211 -15.82 -3.54 -48.08
N THR A 212 -16.98 -3.99 -48.57
CA THR A 212 -17.20 -5.19 -49.38
C THR A 212 -16.26 -5.25 -50.58
N GLY A 213 -15.81 -6.46 -50.91
CA GLY A 213 -14.81 -6.73 -51.95
C GLY A 213 -15.23 -6.51 -53.40
N GLY A 214 -14.24 -6.68 -54.29
CA GLY A 214 -14.38 -6.66 -55.74
C GLY A 214 -13.14 -7.24 -56.42
N ASP A 215 -13.31 -8.44 -56.94
CA ASP A 215 -12.45 -9.20 -57.83
C ASP A 215 -12.18 -8.46 -59.16
N GLY A 216 -11.03 -8.70 -59.82
CA GLY A 216 -10.86 -8.40 -61.25
C GLY A 216 -9.54 -7.78 -61.75
N ASP A 217 -8.69 -8.67 -62.27
CA ASP A 217 -8.00 -8.59 -63.58
C ASP A 217 -6.85 -7.59 -63.87
N GLY A 218 -5.73 -8.16 -64.34
CA GLY A 218 -5.18 -7.73 -65.64
C GLY A 218 -3.89 -6.89 -65.68
N ARG A 219 -2.77 -7.61 -65.90
CA ARG A 219 -1.48 -7.20 -66.51
C ARG A 219 -0.36 -6.70 -65.60
#